data_AF-A0A1B6CVU7-F1
#
_entry.id   AF-A0A1B6CVU7-F1
#
_cell.length_a   1.000
_cell.length_b   1.000
_cell.length_c   1.000
_cell.angle_alpha   90.00
_cell.angle_beta   90.00
_cell.angle_gamma   90.00
#
_symmetry.space_group_name_H-M   'P 1'
#
loop_
_entity.id
_entity.type
_entity.pdbx_description
1 polymer ?
#
loop_
_entity_poly.entity_id
_entity_poly.type
_entity_poly.pdbx_seq_one_letter_code
_entity_poly.pdbx_strand_id
1 'polypeptide(L)'
;MRRLLVLIFALPLCAALKYSTRVVRTKYGPIRGVLVQHPPVEVFLGVPYATPPLGSLRYMPPVTPSMWRTIRVADTFSPVCPQRSPHIGNRSEALLELPRGRVNYLERLLPLLVNQSEDCLYLNIYVPRSGAIDQ
;
A
#
# COMPACT_ATOMS: atom_id res chain seq x y z
N MET A 1 -48.25 26.21 11.93
CA MET A 1 -47.78 24.82 11.73
C MET A 1 -46.30 24.86 11.30
N ARG A 2 -45.36 24.77 12.25
CA ARG A 2 -43.92 24.82 11.98
C ARG A 2 -43.45 23.41 11.61
N ARG A 3 -43.11 23.18 10.33
CA ARG A 3 -42.54 21.90 9.87
C ARG A 3 -41.09 21.81 10.36
N LEU A 4 -40.81 20.91 11.29
CA LEU A 4 -39.46 20.60 11.74
C LEU A 4 -38.78 19.76 10.64
N LEU A 5 -37.80 20.33 9.93
CA LEU A 5 -36.95 19.57 9.02
C LEU A 5 -35.92 18.79 9.86
N VAL A 6 -36.03 17.46 9.89
CA VAL A 6 -35.03 16.58 10.50
C VAL A 6 -33.93 16.32 9.48
N LEU A 7 -32.75 16.91 9.67
CA LEU A 7 -31.54 16.60 8.92
C LEU A 7 -31.00 15.24 9.40
N ILE A 8 -31.19 14.19 8.59
CA ILE A 8 -30.56 12.89 8.81
C ILE A 8 -29.08 13.01 8.38
N PHE A 9 -28.18 13.11 9.35
CA PHE A 9 -26.75 12.99 9.12
C PHE A 9 -26.43 11.52 8.83
N ALA A 10 -26.32 11.16 7.55
CA ALA A 10 -25.82 9.85 7.15
C ALA A 10 -24.31 9.79 7.45
N LEU A 11 -23.95 9.21 8.60
CA LEU A 11 -22.56 8.87 8.91
C LEU A 11 -22.05 7.89 7.84
N PRO A 12 -20.93 8.19 7.15
CA PRO A 12 -20.40 7.27 6.15
C PRO A 12 -19.96 6.00 6.89
N LEU A 13 -20.41 4.85 6.39
CA LEU A 13 -19.97 3.55 6.87
C LEU A 13 -18.49 3.37 6.52
N CYS A 14 -17.62 3.86 7.40
CA CYS A 14 -16.19 3.69 7.26
C CYS A 14 -15.87 2.21 7.51
N ALA A 15 -15.59 1.47 6.45
CA ALA A 15 -15.12 0.10 6.56
C ALA A 15 -13.78 0.12 7.31
N ALA A 16 -13.79 -0.19 8.61
CA ALA A 16 -12.58 -0.23 9.42
C ALA A 16 -11.66 -1.35 8.91
N LEU A 17 -10.42 -1.01 8.55
CA LEU A 17 -9.38 -2.02 8.32
C LEU A 17 -9.26 -2.88 9.57
N LYS A 18 -9.50 -4.19 9.41
CA LYS A 18 -9.31 -5.15 10.49
C LYS A 18 -7.84 -5.55 10.52
N TYR A 19 -7.10 -5.03 11.49
CA TYR A 19 -5.76 -5.53 11.76
C TYR A 19 -5.78 -7.03 12.01
N SER A 20 -4.76 -7.72 11.51
CA SER A 20 -4.57 -9.13 11.84
C SER A 20 -4.33 -9.27 13.35
N THR A 21 -4.98 -10.25 13.95
CA THR A 21 -4.72 -10.65 15.33
C THR A 21 -3.32 -11.26 15.48
N ARG A 22 -2.79 -11.84 14.40
CA ARG A 22 -1.48 -12.47 14.36
C ARG A 22 -0.38 -11.42 14.21
N VAL A 23 0.65 -11.55 15.03
CA VAL A 23 1.93 -10.84 14.86
C VAL A 23 2.94 -11.84 14.30
N VAL A 24 3.58 -11.50 13.19
CA VAL A 24 4.58 -12.34 12.54
C VAL A 24 5.97 -11.84 12.95
N ARG A 25 6.81 -12.73 13.48
CA ARG A 25 8.20 -12.41 13.82
C ARG A 25 9.09 -12.65 12.60
N THR A 26 9.72 -11.60 12.11
CA THR A 26 10.76 -11.69 11.09
C THR A 26 12.15 -11.73 11.74
N LYS A 27 13.21 -11.92 10.94
CA LYS A 27 14.61 -11.79 11.40
C LYS A 27 14.91 -10.40 12.00
N TYR A 28 14.23 -9.36 11.50
CA TYR A 28 14.52 -7.96 11.86
C TYR A 28 13.60 -7.41 12.95
N GLY A 29 12.42 -8.00 13.14
CA GLY A 29 11.48 -7.62 14.18
C GLY A 29 10.05 -8.08 13.91
N PRO A 30 9.14 -7.85 14.86
CA PRO A 30 7.73 -8.24 14.72
C PRO A 30 6.98 -7.27 13.79
N ILE A 31 6.10 -7.82 12.95
CA ILE A 31 5.21 -7.06 12.06
C ILE A 31 3.75 -7.49 12.25
N ARG A 32 2.82 -6.56 12.01
CA ARG A 32 1.38 -6.81 12.01
C ARG A 32 0.77 -6.29 10.71
N GLY A 33 0.11 -7.17 9.97
CA GLY A 33 -0.61 -6.83 8.74
C GLY A 33 -2.09 -6.56 8.97
N VAL A 34 -2.84 -6.55 7.89
CA VAL A 34 -4.29 -6.36 7.85
C VAL A 34 -4.97 -7.54 7.17
N LEU A 35 -6.19 -7.86 7.61
CA LEU A 35 -6.99 -8.93 7.02
C LEU A 35 -7.95 -8.31 6.00
N VAL A 36 -7.75 -8.64 4.73
CA VAL A 36 -8.65 -8.29 3.64
C VAL A 36 -9.59 -9.47 3.41
N GLN A 37 -10.89 -9.20 3.29
CA GLN A 37 -11.91 -10.23 3.08
C GLN A 37 -12.20 -10.42 1.58
N HIS A 38 -12.71 -11.60 1.21
CA HIS A 38 -13.19 -11.98 -0.13
C HIS A 38 -12.10 -12.13 -1.23
N PRO A 39 -11.28 -13.22 -1.25
CA PRO A 39 -11.09 -14.25 -0.22
C PRO A 39 -10.26 -13.72 0.96
N PRO A 40 -10.25 -14.40 2.12
CA PRO A 40 -9.46 -13.94 3.26
C PRO A 40 -7.97 -14.00 2.94
N VAL A 41 -7.33 -12.83 2.89
CA VAL A 41 -5.89 -12.66 2.67
C VAL A 41 -5.32 -11.81 3.79
N GLU A 42 -4.26 -12.29 4.40
CA GLU A 42 -3.45 -11.51 5.33
C GLU A 42 -2.41 -10.72 4.52
N VAL A 43 -2.49 -9.39 4.60
CA VAL A 43 -1.69 -8.48 3.81
C VAL A 43 -0.72 -7.72 4.70
N PHE A 44 0.55 -7.69 4.31
CA PHE A 44 1.60 -6.91 4.95
C PHE A 44 2.16 -5.93 3.92
N LEU A 45 1.89 -4.65 4.09
CA LEU A 45 2.34 -3.60 3.18
C LEU A 45 3.50 -2.81 3.80
N GLY A 46 4.45 -2.39 2.96
CA GLY A 46 5.54 -1.51 3.40
C GLY A 46 6.51 -2.16 4.39
N VAL A 47 6.81 -3.46 4.22
CA VAL A 47 7.78 -4.16 5.07
C VAL A 47 9.20 -3.84 4.57
N PRO A 48 10.07 -3.22 5.40
CA PRO A 48 11.42 -2.87 4.98
C PRO A 48 12.27 -4.14 4.82
N TYR A 49 12.97 -4.26 3.70
CA TYR A 49 13.89 -5.38 3.45
C TYR A 49 15.36 -4.95 3.35
N ALA A 50 15.63 -3.66 3.29
CA ALA A 50 16.97 -3.07 3.27
C ALA A 50 16.98 -1.69 3.95
N THR A 51 18.17 -1.23 4.33
CA THR A 51 18.37 0.15 4.80
C THR A 51 18.20 1.14 3.65
N PRO A 52 17.58 2.33 3.87
CA PRO A 52 17.38 3.32 2.82
C PRO A 52 18.71 3.71 2.13
N PRO A 53 18.80 3.68 0.79
CA PRO A 53 20.02 3.96 0.04
C PRO A 53 20.27 5.48 -0.09
N LEU A 54 20.24 6.19 1.04
CA LEU A 54 20.37 7.65 1.10
C LEU A 54 21.82 8.08 1.31
N GLY A 55 22.17 9.30 0.88
CA GLY A 55 23.47 9.90 1.13
C GLY A 55 24.63 9.04 0.65
N SER A 56 25.52 8.63 1.55
CA SER A 56 26.68 7.79 1.24
C SER A 56 26.34 6.36 0.81
N LEU A 57 25.09 5.91 1.03
CA LEU A 57 24.61 4.60 0.57
C LEU A 57 24.01 4.66 -0.83
N ARG A 58 23.86 5.85 -1.43
CA ARG A 58 23.36 5.96 -2.80
C ARG A 58 24.34 5.32 -3.77
N TYR A 59 23.83 4.51 -4.69
CA TYR A 59 24.61 3.71 -5.65
C TYR A 59 25.48 2.59 -5.02
N MET A 60 25.36 2.34 -3.72
CA MET A 60 25.98 1.20 -3.07
C MET A 60 25.05 -0.02 -3.08
N PRO A 61 25.58 -1.25 -2.94
CA PRO A 61 24.76 -2.43 -2.75
C PRO A 61 23.81 -2.28 -1.55
N PRO A 62 22.58 -2.83 -1.61
CA PRO A 62 21.63 -2.77 -0.51
C PRO A 62 22.21 -3.35 0.78
N VAL A 63 22.04 -2.61 1.88
CA VAL A 63 22.51 -3.02 3.21
C VAL A 63 21.34 -3.61 4.00
N THR A 64 21.63 -4.58 4.86
CA THR A 64 20.65 -5.20 5.78
C THR A 64 19.91 -4.10 6.59
N PRO A 65 18.59 -4.21 6.78
CA PRO A 65 17.83 -3.21 7.53
C PRO A 65 18.14 -3.30 9.03
N SER A 66 18.00 -2.17 9.73
CA SER A 66 18.08 -2.13 11.19
C SER A 66 17.01 -3.02 11.83
N MET A 67 17.39 -3.72 12.90
CA MET A 67 16.42 -4.48 13.70
C MET A 67 15.56 -3.55 14.56
N TRP A 68 14.30 -3.93 14.77
CA TRP A 68 13.35 -3.23 15.63
C TRP A 68 12.74 -4.16 16.69
N ARG A 69 12.43 -3.62 17.87
CA ARG A 69 11.93 -4.40 19.02
C ARG A 69 10.41 -4.40 19.13
N THR A 70 9.75 -3.31 18.74
CA THR A 70 8.31 -3.11 18.86
C THR A 70 7.56 -3.59 17.63
N ILE A 71 6.25 -3.83 17.73
CA ILE A 71 5.45 -4.25 16.58
C ILE A 71 5.41 -3.12 15.56
N ARG A 72 5.89 -3.38 14.34
CA ARG A 72 5.70 -2.48 13.19
C ARG A 72 4.40 -2.81 12.49
N VAL A 73 3.53 -1.81 12.33
CA VAL A 73 2.29 -1.95 11.56
C VAL A 73 2.63 -1.87 10.08
N ALA A 74 2.17 -2.86 9.31
CA ALA A 74 2.43 -3.06 7.88
C ALA A 74 1.10 -3.06 7.12
N ASP A 75 0.40 -1.93 7.13
CA ASP A 75 -0.97 -1.74 6.62
C ASP A 75 -1.08 -0.76 5.45
N THR A 76 0.03 -0.11 5.10
CA THR A 76 0.09 0.98 4.14
C THR A 76 1.26 0.77 3.17
N PHE A 77 1.07 1.13 1.91
CA PHE A 77 2.16 1.12 0.94
C PHE A 77 3.21 2.17 1.28
N SER A 78 4.47 1.77 1.23
CA SER A 78 5.61 2.69 1.29
C SER A 78 5.75 3.50 -0.01
N PRO A 79 6.51 4.60 -0.01
CA PRO A 79 6.81 5.35 -1.23
C PRO A 79 7.42 4.45 -2.31
N VAL A 80 7.09 4.71 -3.57
CA VAL A 80 7.76 4.07 -4.71
C VAL A 80 9.12 4.72 -4.95
N CYS A 81 10.02 4.02 -5.63
CA CYS A 81 11.32 4.59 -5.96
C CYS A 81 11.19 5.75 -6.96
N PRO A 82 12.13 6.72 -6.93
CA PRO A 82 12.07 7.88 -7.81
C PRO A 82 12.15 7.44 -9.27
N GLN A 83 11.15 7.83 -10.03
CA GLN A 83 11.02 7.51 -11.44
C GLN A 83 10.33 8.65 -12.18
N ARG A 84 10.61 8.77 -13.47
CA ARG A 84 9.88 9.71 -14.31
C ARG A 84 8.43 9.24 -14.41
N SER A 85 7.52 9.95 -13.76
CA SER A 85 6.09 9.66 -13.86
C SER A 85 5.64 9.74 -15.31
N PRO A 86 4.82 8.78 -15.79
CA PRO A 86 4.24 8.88 -17.12
C PRO A 86 3.35 10.13 -17.19
N HIS A 87 3.53 10.94 -18.22
CA HIS A 87 2.68 12.11 -18.44
C HIS A 87 1.54 11.72 -19.37
N ILE A 88 0.31 11.72 -18.85
CA ILE A 88 -0.90 11.64 -19.67
C ILE A 88 -1.63 12.97 -19.49
N GLY A 89 -1.93 13.64 -20.59
CA GLY A 89 -2.71 14.88 -20.58
C GLY A 89 -4.18 14.61 -20.29
N ASN A 90 -5.07 15.36 -20.93
CA ASN A 90 -6.48 15.02 -20.87
C ASN A 90 -6.71 13.63 -21.51
N ARG A 91 -7.63 12.84 -20.96
CA ARG A 91 -8.01 11.55 -21.53
C ARG A 91 -8.33 11.61 -23.02
N SER A 92 -9.05 12.65 -23.47
CA SER A 92 -9.38 12.83 -24.89
C SER A 92 -8.15 13.01 -25.77
N GLU A 93 -7.15 13.76 -25.30
CA GLU A 93 -5.88 13.98 -26.01
C GLU A 93 -5.02 12.71 -25.98
N ALA A 94 -4.92 12.08 -24.81
CA ALA A 94 -4.16 10.84 -24.65
C ALA A 94 -4.69 9.71 -25.54
N LEU A 95 -5.99 9.68 -25.83
CA LEU A 95 -6.60 8.70 -26.74
C LEU A 95 -6.30 8.93 -28.23
N LEU A 96 -5.77 10.10 -28.60
CA LEU A 96 -5.26 10.36 -29.95
C LEU A 96 -3.88 9.74 -30.15
N GLU A 97 -3.09 9.65 -29.07
CA GLU A 97 -1.69 9.18 -29.12
C GLU A 97 -1.52 7.73 -28.64
N LEU A 98 -2.38 7.28 -27.72
CA LEU A 98 -2.24 6.00 -27.03
C LEU A 98 -3.49 5.12 -27.21
N PRO A 99 -3.32 3.79 -27.31
CA PRO A 99 -4.44 2.86 -27.28
C PRO A 99 -5.26 2.99 -25.99
N ARG A 100 -6.58 2.80 -26.08
CA ARG A 100 -7.51 2.85 -24.93
C ARG A 100 -7.04 2.03 -23.73
N GLY A 101 -6.53 0.83 -23.96
CA GLY A 101 -6.01 -0.04 -22.89
C GLY A 101 -4.82 0.58 -22.15
N ARG A 102 -3.94 1.27 -22.88
CA ARG A 102 -2.78 1.96 -22.29
C ARG A 102 -3.20 3.16 -21.45
N VAL A 103 -4.15 3.95 -21.93
CA VAL A 103 -4.71 5.09 -21.17
C VAL A 103 -5.34 4.59 -19.87
N ASN A 104 -6.24 3.59 -19.95
CA ASN A 104 -6.88 3.02 -18.76
C ASN A 104 -5.87 2.42 -17.77
N TYR A 105 -4.77 1.82 -18.27
CA TYR A 105 -3.70 1.30 -17.42
C TYR A 105 -2.96 2.43 -16.69
N LEU A 106 -2.58 3.49 -17.41
CA LEU A 106 -1.86 4.64 -16.83
C LEU A 106 -2.73 5.39 -15.82
N GLU A 107 -4.01 5.60 -16.11
CA GLU A 107 -4.97 6.22 -15.18
C GLU A 107 -5.05 5.46 -13.84
N ARG A 108 -4.99 4.12 -13.86
CA ARG A 108 -4.98 3.28 -12.64
C ARG A 108 -3.64 3.32 -11.92
N LEU A 109 -2.55 3.44 -12.65
CA LEU A 109 -1.18 3.40 -12.11
C LEU A 109 -0.80 4.73 -11.45
N LEU A 110 -1.18 5.86 -12.04
CA LEU A 110 -0.73 7.19 -11.64
C LEU A 110 -0.93 7.52 -10.15
N PRO A 111 -2.09 7.23 -9.52
CA PRO A 111 -2.27 7.47 -8.09
C PRO A 111 -1.26 6.72 -7.21
N LEU A 112 -0.77 5.55 -7.67
CA LEU A 112 0.22 4.74 -6.94
C LEU A 112 1.65 5.28 -7.08
N LEU A 113 1.90 6.15 -8.07
CA LEU A 113 3.23 6.72 -8.37
C LEU A 113 3.44 8.13 -7.80
N VAL A 114 2.44 8.70 -7.12
CA VAL A 114 2.49 10.07 -6.59
C VAL A 114 3.54 10.20 -5.48
N ASN A 115 3.58 9.24 -4.55
CA ASN A 115 4.46 9.28 -3.40
C ASN A 115 5.80 8.60 -3.72
N GLN A 116 6.82 9.39 -4.05
CA GLN A 116 8.15 8.89 -4.39
C GLN A 116 9.20 9.30 -3.36
N SER A 117 10.14 8.41 -3.06
CA SER A 117 11.28 8.67 -2.18
C SER A 117 12.45 7.76 -2.54
N GLU A 118 13.70 8.21 -2.34
CA GLU A 118 14.86 7.31 -2.39
C GLU A 118 14.82 6.25 -1.26
N ASP A 119 14.10 6.54 -0.17
CA ASP A 119 13.69 5.53 0.82
C ASP A 119 12.48 4.74 0.30
N CYS A 120 12.74 3.75 -0.55
CA CYS A 120 11.72 2.94 -1.23
C CYS A 120 11.97 1.42 -1.16
N LEU A 121 12.95 0.95 -0.38
CA LEU A 121 13.31 -0.48 -0.31
C LEU A 121 12.38 -1.27 0.62
N TYR A 122 11.12 -1.37 0.19
CA TYR A 122 10.04 -2.07 0.88
C TYR A 122 9.42 -3.13 -0.01
N LEU A 123 8.85 -4.16 0.61
CA LEU A 123 8.10 -5.21 -0.06
C LEU A 123 6.70 -5.34 0.54
N ASN A 124 5.81 -5.94 -0.25
CA ASN A 124 4.44 -6.22 0.14
C ASN A 124 4.21 -7.74 0.07
N ILE A 125 3.57 -8.32 1.09
CA ILE A 125 3.36 -9.76 1.22
C ILE A 125 1.85 -10.01 1.30
N TYR A 126 1.37 -10.94 0.48
CA TYR A 126 -0.03 -11.37 0.46
C TYR A 126 -0.07 -12.86 0.77
N VAL A 127 -0.60 -13.21 1.95
CA VAL A 127 -0.67 -14.59 2.42
C VAL A 127 -2.13 -15.03 2.39
N PRO A 128 -2.51 -16.03 1.57
CA PRO A 128 -3.85 -16.56 1.63
C PRO A 128 -4.09 -17.15 3.02
N ARG A 129 -5.17 -16.73 3.66
CA ARG A 129 -5.63 -17.43 4.85
C ARG A 129 -6.44 -18.60 4.33
N SER A 130 -5.85 -19.80 4.35
CA SER A 130 -6.63 -21.02 4.18
C SER A 130 -7.82 -20.91 5.15
N GLY A 131 -9.05 -20.97 4.65
CA GLY A 131 -10.18 -21.28 5.52
C GLY A 131 -9.78 -22.51 6.32
N ALA A 132 -10.06 -22.50 7.64
CA ALA A 132 -9.79 -23.61 8.54
C ALA A 132 -9.88 -24.96 7.82
N ILE A 133 -8.72 -25.54 7.48
CA ILE A 133 -8.60 -26.98 7.39
C ILE A 133 -7.92 -27.30 8.70
N ASP A 134 -8.78 -27.59 9.67
CA ASP A 134 -8.43 -28.07 10.98
C ASP A 134 -7.42 -29.21 10.84
N GLN A 135 -6.35 -29.12 11.61
CA GLN A 135 -5.49 -30.23 11.96
C GLN A 135 -5.78 -30.60 13.41
#